data_AF-R7U4E3-F1
#
_entry.id   AF-R7U4E3-F1
#
_cell.length_a   1.000
_cell.length_b   1.000
_cell.length_c   1.000
_cell.angle_alpha   90.00
_cell.angle_beta   90.00
_cell.angle_gamma   90.00
#
_symmetry.space_group_name_H-M   'P 1'
#
loop_
_entity.id
_entity.type
_entity.pdbx_description
1 polymer ?
#
loop_
_entity_poly.entity_id
_entity_poly.type
_entity_poly.pdbx_seq_one_letter_code
_entity_poly.pdbx_strand_id
1 'polypeptide(L)'
;ITTTLAPTTTGNSSLAATVPPSQFQGRLRALVFTIVSGCKHWDADSEQWLRDGCTVRSAISITCACYCDRLSVFAGAFFVPPNTKRRDAINPVVALVTGVVCFLYIIAMMFAWRVDRKNGNKAAILVVRGRNPKPFFNYLVNIMTGWRRGAGTKSDVMLRLMGSRGNSEWVSIPNAAGSLFQSGAEECFAIDTQAPLGEVTRVLIGHNCLGSPSWYLQHVTVVQVDRNRVYDFVCGRWLKGPQQLSLTEGLHVNYDEQPLKHRVVTKISQVLRGHHLWLGTVAASPHANFNRKMRVTCCLSLLVLTMVISM
;
A
#
# COMPACT_ATOMS: atom_id res chain seq x y z
N ILE A 1 -15.45 32.95 -41.82
CA ILE A 1 -16.39 32.32 -42.78
C ILE A 1 -16.07 30.84 -42.77
N THR A 2 -16.98 30.00 -42.30
CA THR A 2 -16.79 28.54 -42.26
C THR A 2 -17.56 27.95 -43.42
N THR A 3 -16.86 27.54 -44.47
CA THR A 3 -17.46 26.92 -45.66
C THR A 3 -17.23 25.41 -45.57
N THR A 4 -18.28 24.64 -45.28
CA THR A 4 -18.26 23.17 -45.34
C THR A 4 -18.72 22.72 -46.73
N LEU A 5 -17.87 21.96 -47.43
CA LEU A 5 -18.21 21.35 -48.72
C LEU A 5 -18.31 19.83 -48.57
N ALA A 6 -19.35 19.24 -49.18
CA ALA A 6 -19.52 17.78 -49.24
C ALA A 6 -18.49 17.16 -50.22
N PRO A 7 -18.01 15.94 -49.97
CA PRO A 7 -16.97 15.33 -50.80
C PRO A 7 -17.53 14.98 -52.19
N THR A 8 -17.04 15.67 -53.22
CA THR A 8 -17.20 15.22 -54.60
C THR A 8 -16.37 13.96 -54.81
N THR A 9 -17.04 12.91 -55.25
CA THR A 9 -16.46 11.65 -55.72
C THR A 9 -15.38 11.91 -56.77
N THR A 10 -14.16 11.44 -56.47
CA THR A 10 -13.06 11.16 -57.42
C THR A 10 -12.74 12.25 -58.44
N GLY A 11 -11.85 13.17 -58.07
CA GLY A 11 -11.23 14.15 -58.95
C GLY A 11 -10.45 15.20 -58.17
N ASN A 12 -9.55 15.94 -58.83
CA ASN A 12 -8.88 17.09 -58.22
C ASN A 12 -9.92 18.17 -57.91
N SER A 13 -10.31 18.31 -56.63
CA SER A 13 -11.18 19.38 -56.17
C SER A 13 -10.34 20.65 -55.90
N SER A 14 -10.65 21.76 -56.56
CA SER A 14 -10.06 23.07 -56.25
C SER A 14 -10.93 23.81 -55.24
N LEU A 15 -10.31 24.43 -54.22
CA LEU A 15 -10.98 25.24 -53.21
C LEU A 15 -10.76 26.72 -53.53
N ALA A 16 -11.84 27.48 -53.71
CA ALA A 16 -11.80 28.94 -53.88
C ALA A 16 -12.59 29.61 -52.76
N ALA A 17 -12.01 30.62 -52.11
CA ALA A 17 -12.69 31.43 -51.10
C ALA A 17 -12.53 32.91 -51.46
N THR A 18 -13.65 33.61 -51.64
CA THR A 18 -13.68 35.03 -51.99
C THR A 18 -13.95 35.86 -50.73
N VAL A 19 -13.08 36.82 -50.42
CA VAL A 19 -13.25 37.70 -49.26
C VAL A 19 -13.79 39.06 -49.74
N PRO A 20 -14.91 39.56 -49.19
CA PRO A 20 -15.45 40.88 -49.56
C PRO A 20 -14.47 42.00 -49.18
N PRO A 21 -14.29 43.02 -50.04
CA PRO A 21 -13.30 44.08 -49.82
C PRO A 21 -13.58 44.92 -48.55
N SER A 22 -14.81 44.93 -48.03
CA SER A 22 -15.18 45.63 -46.79
C SER A 22 -14.65 44.98 -45.50
N GLN A 23 -14.15 43.73 -45.56
CA GLN A 23 -13.65 42.98 -44.41
C GLN A 23 -12.12 42.81 -44.40
N PHE A 24 -11.42 43.39 -45.37
CA PHE A 24 -9.97 43.26 -45.49
C PHE A 24 -9.24 44.45 -44.85
N GLN A 25 -8.84 44.28 -43.58
CA GLN A 25 -7.89 45.18 -42.92
C GLN A 25 -6.66 44.39 -42.48
N GLY A 26 -5.65 44.34 -43.35
CA GLY A 26 -4.32 43.81 -43.03
C GLY A 26 -4.08 42.35 -43.44
N ARG A 27 -3.36 41.61 -42.59
CA ARG A 27 -2.78 40.29 -42.92
C ARG A 27 -3.82 39.18 -42.82
N LEU A 28 -4.13 38.52 -43.95
CA LEU A 28 -5.04 37.37 -43.98
C LEU A 28 -4.35 36.13 -43.39
N ARG A 29 -4.98 35.49 -42.38
CA ARG A 29 -4.59 34.14 -41.91
C ARG A 29 -5.70 33.15 -42.28
N ALA A 30 -5.43 32.30 -43.26
CA ALA A 30 -6.31 31.19 -43.61
C ALA A 30 -5.82 29.91 -42.94
N LEU A 31 -6.75 29.15 -42.34
CA LEU A 31 -6.50 27.80 -41.84
C LEU A 31 -7.33 26.84 -42.69
N VAL A 32 -6.66 25.95 -43.41
CA VAL A 32 -7.30 24.91 -44.22
C VAL A 32 -7.13 23.59 -43.47
N PHE A 33 -8.25 22.94 -43.15
CA PHE A 33 -8.25 21.61 -42.56
C PHE A 33 -8.88 20.64 -43.55
N THR A 34 -8.11 19.63 -43.98
CA THR A 34 -8.60 18.54 -44.83
C THR A 34 -8.91 17.33 -43.96
N ILE A 35 -10.19 16.95 -43.87
CA ILE A 35 -10.61 15.74 -43.16
C ILE A 35 -10.92 14.69 -44.22
N VAL A 36 -10.13 13.62 -44.27
CA VAL A 36 -10.38 12.48 -45.16
C VAL A 36 -11.33 11.53 -44.43
N SER A 37 -12.63 11.81 -44.46
CA SER A 37 -13.65 10.91 -43.93
C SER A 37 -14.16 9.97 -45.02
N GLY A 38 -14.17 8.67 -44.77
CA GLY A 38 -14.76 7.67 -45.65
C GLY A 38 -14.97 6.36 -44.92
N CYS A 39 -16.11 5.72 -45.12
CA CYS A 39 -16.39 4.42 -44.53
C CYS A 39 -15.70 3.33 -45.34
N LYS A 40 -14.83 2.56 -44.68
CA LYS A 40 -14.14 1.42 -45.27
C LYS A 40 -14.18 0.23 -44.32
N HIS A 41 -14.10 -0.95 -44.89
CA HIS A 41 -13.90 -2.18 -44.14
C HIS A 41 -12.54 -2.80 -44.49
N TRP A 42 -12.01 -3.59 -43.56
CA TRP A 42 -10.73 -4.27 -43.73
C TRP A 42 -10.97 -5.63 -44.39
N ASP A 43 -10.35 -5.82 -45.54
CA ASP A 43 -10.26 -7.13 -46.19
C ASP A 43 -8.98 -7.84 -45.76
N ALA A 44 -9.15 -9.03 -45.16
CA ALA A 44 -8.03 -9.81 -44.63
C ALA A 44 -7.25 -10.55 -45.72
N ASP A 45 -7.88 -10.86 -46.85
CA ASP A 45 -7.25 -11.62 -47.94
C ASP A 45 -6.35 -10.72 -48.80
N SER A 46 -6.78 -9.48 -49.07
CA SER A 46 -5.97 -8.50 -49.81
C SER A 46 -5.14 -7.56 -48.94
N GLU A 47 -5.27 -7.63 -47.61
CA GLU A 47 -4.65 -6.73 -46.63
C GLU A 47 -4.89 -5.25 -46.91
N GLN A 48 -6.10 -4.89 -47.35
CA GLN A 48 -6.45 -3.53 -47.75
C GLN A 48 -7.77 -3.04 -47.16
N TRP A 49 -7.86 -1.72 -47.01
CA TRP A 49 -9.09 -1.03 -46.67
C TRP A 49 -9.94 -0.81 -47.92
N LEU A 50 -10.99 -1.60 -48.06
CA LEU A 50 -11.92 -1.54 -49.18
C LEU A 50 -13.18 -0.73 -48.84
N ARG A 51 -13.83 -0.19 -49.87
CA ARG A 51 -15.06 0.63 -49.74
C ARG A 51 -16.33 -0.13 -50.11
N ASP A 52 -16.22 -1.30 -50.73
CA ASP A 52 -17.38 -2.08 -51.14
C ASP A 52 -18.24 -2.45 -49.92
N GLY A 53 -19.56 -2.38 -50.06
CA GLY A 53 -20.48 -2.68 -48.96
C GLY A 53 -20.54 -1.64 -47.83
N CYS A 54 -19.69 -0.61 -47.83
CA CYS A 54 -19.68 0.47 -46.84
C CYS A 54 -20.05 1.83 -47.44
N THR A 55 -21.05 2.49 -46.87
CA THR A 55 -21.54 3.80 -47.30
C THR A 55 -21.54 4.82 -46.16
N VAL A 56 -21.25 6.08 -46.48
CA VAL A 56 -21.30 7.20 -45.53
C VAL A 56 -22.73 7.69 -45.46
N ARG A 57 -23.38 7.59 -44.30
CA ARG A 57 -24.76 8.04 -44.10
C ARG A 57 -24.85 9.51 -43.72
N SER A 58 -23.91 9.99 -42.91
CA SER A 58 -23.78 11.40 -42.52
C SER A 58 -22.35 11.66 -42.06
N ALA A 59 -21.79 12.80 -42.43
CA ALA A 59 -20.47 13.24 -41.99
C ALA A 59 -20.53 14.71 -41.55
N ILE A 60 -20.22 14.95 -40.28
CA ILE A 60 -20.04 16.27 -39.66
C ILE A 60 -18.54 16.41 -39.34
N SER A 61 -18.04 17.63 -39.12
CA SER A 61 -16.61 17.95 -38.94
C SER A 61 -15.78 17.05 -38.02
N ILE A 62 -16.38 16.28 -37.11
CA ILE A 62 -15.67 15.34 -36.21
C ILE A 62 -16.30 13.94 -36.13
N THR A 63 -17.45 13.71 -36.77
CA THR A 63 -18.20 12.45 -36.66
C THR A 63 -18.62 11.95 -38.04
N CYS A 64 -18.31 10.69 -38.33
CA CYS A 64 -18.69 10.00 -39.57
C CYS A 64 -19.58 8.80 -39.21
N ALA A 65 -20.84 8.83 -39.64
CA ALA A 65 -21.78 7.73 -39.48
C ALA A 65 -21.69 6.79 -40.70
N CYS A 66 -21.26 5.56 -40.46
CA CYS A 66 -21.05 4.53 -41.47
C CYS A 66 -22.14 3.46 -41.43
N TYR A 67 -22.58 3.03 -42.60
CA TYR A 67 -23.39 1.82 -42.78
C TYR A 67 -22.57 0.82 -43.59
N CYS A 68 -22.29 -0.35 -43.02
CA CYS A 68 -21.59 -1.44 -43.69
C CYS A 68 -22.43 -2.72 -43.62
N ASP A 69 -22.52 -3.46 -44.73
CA ASP A 69 -23.32 -4.69 -44.86
C ASP A 69 -22.54 -5.98 -44.49
N ARG A 70 -21.25 -5.85 -44.16
CA ARG A 70 -20.33 -6.96 -43.87
C ARG A 70 -19.82 -6.91 -42.43
N LEU A 71 -19.62 -8.08 -41.80
CA LEU A 71 -19.07 -8.19 -40.45
C LEU A 71 -17.53 -8.26 -40.49
N SER A 72 -16.87 -7.12 -40.67
CA SER A 72 -15.41 -6.99 -40.62
C SER A 72 -15.00 -5.71 -39.87
N VAL A 73 -13.69 -5.52 -39.62
CA VAL A 73 -13.19 -4.31 -38.96
C VAL A 73 -13.48 -3.11 -39.86
N PHE A 74 -14.15 -2.08 -39.34
CA PHE A 74 -14.53 -0.89 -40.09
C PHE A 74 -13.86 0.38 -39.54
N ALA A 75 -13.60 1.35 -40.41
CA ALA A 75 -13.04 2.64 -40.04
C ALA A 75 -13.62 3.78 -40.90
N GLY A 76 -13.79 4.96 -40.29
CA GLY A 76 -14.37 6.14 -40.93
C GLY A 76 -13.39 7.28 -41.22
N ALA A 77 -12.20 7.27 -40.61
CA ALA A 77 -11.24 8.38 -40.70
C ALA A 77 -9.77 7.96 -40.55
N PHE A 78 -9.50 6.87 -39.82
CA PHE A 78 -8.14 6.36 -39.57
C PHE A 78 -7.99 4.94 -40.14
N PHE A 79 -7.31 4.82 -41.28
CA PHE A 79 -7.13 3.55 -42.00
C PHE A 79 -5.79 2.90 -41.65
N VAL A 80 -5.61 2.52 -40.39
CA VAL A 80 -4.43 1.76 -39.94
C VAL A 80 -4.78 0.28 -40.02
N PRO A 81 -3.98 -0.57 -40.70
CA PRO A 81 -4.19 -2.01 -40.71
C PRO A 81 -4.47 -2.53 -39.28
N PRO A 82 -5.59 -3.23 -39.04
CA PRO A 82 -5.80 -3.90 -37.77
C PRO A 82 -4.63 -4.86 -37.54
N ASN A 83 -4.18 -4.96 -36.29
CA ASN A 83 -3.09 -5.86 -35.94
C ASN A 83 -3.60 -7.31 -36.06
N THR A 84 -3.60 -7.84 -37.28
CA THR A 84 -4.10 -9.18 -37.65
C THR A 84 -3.09 -10.27 -37.30
N LYS A 85 -2.16 -10.02 -36.38
CA LYS A 85 -1.32 -11.09 -35.81
C LYS A 85 -2.26 -12.18 -35.28
N ARG A 86 -2.38 -13.20 -36.12
CA ARG A 86 -3.13 -14.42 -35.91
C ARG A 86 -2.82 -14.90 -34.49
N ARG A 87 -3.85 -15.04 -33.66
CA ARG A 87 -3.78 -15.34 -32.21
C ARG A 87 -3.10 -16.68 -31.87
N ASP A 88 -2.42 -17.32 -32.81
CA ASP A 88 -2.01 -18.72 -32.74
C ASP A 88 -0.56 -18.90 -32.28
N ALA A 89 0.22 -17.82 -32.12
CA ALA A 89 1.58 -17.90 -31.58
C ALA A 89 1.78 -16.87 -30.46
N ILE A 90 1.46 -17.28 -29.23
CA ILE A 90 1.93 -16.56 -28.03
C ILE A 90 3.45 -16.48 -28.14
N ASN A 91 4.01 -15.26 -28.15
CA ASN A 91 5.45 -15.10 -28.20
C ASN A 91 6.08 -15.88 -27.04
N PRO A 92 6.98 -16.86 -27.30
CA PRO A 92 7.53 -17.71 -26.25
C PRO A 92 8.27 -16.90 -25.18
N VAL A 93 8.81 -15.73 -25.54
CA VAL A 93 9.42 -14.79 -24.59
C VAL A 93 8.36 -14.20 -23.66
N VAL A 94 7.21 -13.79 -24.18
CA VAL A 94 6.11 -13.23 -23.37
C VAL A 94 5.52 -14.30 -22.46
N ALA A 95 5.34 -15.53 -22.96
CA ALA A 95 4.90 -16.66 -22.15
C ALA A 95 5.88 -16.97 -21.01
N LEU A 96 7.19 -16.97 -21.31
CA LEU A 96 8.24 -17.21 -20.32
C LEU A 96 8.25 -16.12 -19.24
N VAL A 97 8.26 -14.84 -19.64
CA VAL A 97 8.27 -13.70 -18.71
C VAL A 97 7.03 -13.73 -17.82
N THR A 98 5.86 -13.97 -18.41
CA THR A 98 4.59 -14.07 -17.66
C THR A 98 4.64 -15.23 -16.68
N GLY A 99 5.14 -16.39 -17.09
CA GLY A 99 5.31 -17.56 -16.22
C GLY A 99 6.23 -17.28 -15.03
N VAL A 100 7.37 -16.63 -15.26
CA VAL A 100 8.33 -16.26 -14.19
C VAL A 100 7.70 -15.27 -13.21
N VAL A 101 6.99 -14.25 -13.69
CA VAL A 101 6.29 -13.28 -12.83
C VAL A 101 5.22 -13.97 -11.97
N CYS A 102 4.41 -14.87 -12.57
CA CYS A 102 3.43 -15.66 -11.85
C CYS A 102 4.07 -16.56 -10.78
N PHE A 103 5.20 -17.19 -11.09
CA PHE A 103 5.92 -18.05 -10.15
C PHE A 103 6.47 -17.24 -8.95
N LEU A 104 7.13 -16.11 -9.20
CA LEU A 104 7.64 -15.22 -8.15
C LEU A 104 6.48 -14.67 -7.28
N TYR A 105 5.34 -14.37 -7.88
CA TYR A 105 4.13 -13.97 -7.16
C TYR A 105 3.63 -15.07 -6.22
N ILE A 106 3.55 -16.33 -6.68
CA ILE A 106 3.13 -17.45 -5.84
C ILE A 106 4.08 -17.64 -4.66
N ILE A 107 5.40 -17.54 -4.88
CA ILE A 107 6.40 -17.58 -3.80
C ILE A 107 6.17 -16.45 -2.79
N ALA A 108 6.00 -15.22 -3.27
CA ALA A 108 5.76 -14.05 -2.40
C ALA A 108 4.45 -14.20 -1.62
N MET A 109 3.39 -14.74 -2.23
CA MET A 109 2.11 -15.03 -1.57
C MET A 109 2.24 -16.13 -0.53
N MET A 110 2.97 -17.22 -0.82
CA MET A 110 3.24 -18.26 0.17
C MET A 110 4.05 -17.73 1.35
N PHE A 111 5.05 -16.89 1.10
CA PHE A 111 5.82 -16.23 2.16
C PHE A 111 4.93 -15.31 2.99
N ALA A 112 4.18 -14.41 2.35
CA ALA A 112 3.28 -13.48 3.02
C ALA A 112 2.22 -14.23 3.85
N TRP A 113 1.64 -15.29 3.29
CA TRP A 113 0.68 -16.13 3.99
C TRP A 113 1.29 -16.86 5.19
N ARG A 114 2.49 -17.44 5.05
CA ARG A 114 3.18 -18.10 6.17
C ARG A 114 3.48 -17.11 7.30
N VAL A 115 3.90 -15.90 6.97
CA VAL A 115 4.20 -14.85 7.96
C VAL A 115 2.91 -14.34 8.61
N ASP A 116 1.88 -14.04 7.84
CA ASP A 116 0.59 -13.57 8.36
C ASP A 116 -0.08 -14.65 9.24
N ARG A 117 -0.02 -15.93 8.86
CA ARG A 117 -0.54 -17.04 9.67
C ARG A 117 0.17 -17.17 11.01
N LYS A 118 1.48 -16.87 11.06
CA LYS A 118 2.25 -16.86 12.32
C LYS A 118 1.93 -15.64 13.18
N ASN A 119 1.55 -14.52 12.58
CA ASN A 119 1.24 -13.26 13.27
C ASN A 119 -0.24 -13.16 13.73
N GLY A 120 -1.19 -13.76 12.99
CA GLY A 120 -2.62 -13.71 13.31
C GLY A 120 -2.97 -14.29 14.68
N ASN A 121 -2.15 -15.21 15.21
CA ASN A 121 -2.32 -15.79 16.54
C ASN A 121 -1.72 -14.94 17.68
N LYS A 122 -1.12 -13.77 17.38
CA LYS A 122 -0.38 -12.95 18.36
C LYS A 122 -1.05 -11.62 18.73
N ALA A 123 -2.10 -11.23 18.01
CA ALA A 123 -2.79 -9.95 18.21
C ALA A 123 -3.88 -9.98 19.29
N ALA A 124 -3.91 -11.01 20.14
CA ALA A 124 -4.84 -11.07 21.26
C ALA A 124 -4.31 -10.16 22.39
N ILE A 125 -5.13 -9.21 22.83
CA ILE A 125 -4.86 -8.46 24.07
C ILE A 125 -4.83 -9.49 25.20
N LEU A 126 -3.64 -9.71 25.78
CA LEU A 126 -3.51 -10.64 26.89
C LEU A 126 -3.95 -9.92 28.16
N VAL A 127 -5.09 -10.34 28.71
CA VAL A 127 -5.57 -9.84 29.99
C VAL A 127 -4.74 -10.51 31.09
N VAL A 128 -3.88 -9.74 31.76
CA VAL A 128 -3.19 -10.24 32.94
C VAL A 128 -4.11 -10.06 34.13
N ARG A 129 -4.86 -11.11 34.45
CA ARG A 129 -5.93 -11.06 35.45
C ARG A 129 -5.33 -10.85 36.85
N GLY A 130 -5.67 -9.72 37.47
CA GLY A 130 -5.53 -9.53 38.91
C GLY A 130 -6.54 -10.39 39.68
N ARG A 131 -6.31 -10.58 40.99
CA ARG A 131 -7.13 -11.40 41.90
C ARG A 131 -8.54 -10.83 42.18
N ASN A 132 -8.94 -9.73 41.53
CA ASN A 132 -10.15 -8.99 41.87
C ASN A 132 -11.39 -9.46 41.08
N PRO A 133 -12.57 -9.55 41.73
CA PRO A 133 -13.82 -10.00 41.11
C PRO A 133 -14.49 -8.94 40.21
N LYS A 134 -13.99 -7.69 40.17
CA LYS A 134 -14.48 -6.64 39.27
C LYS A 134 -13.34 -6.17 38.36
N PRO A 135 -13.36 -6.46 37.04
CA PRO A 135 -12.30 -6.08 36.13
C PRO A 135 -12.46 -4.61 35.70
N PHE A 136 -11.84 -3.69 36.42
CA PHE A 136 -11.65 -2.32 35.92
C PHE A 136 -10.25 -2.22 35.33
N PHE A 137 -10.10 -2.55 34.04
CA PHE A 137 -8.83 -2.44 33.34
C PHE A 137 -8.51 -0.97 33.10
N ASN A 138 -7.78 -0.35 34.02
CA ASN A 138 -7.48 1.08 33.95
C ASN A 138 -6.28 1.38 33.03
N TYR A 139 -5.43 0.39 32.75
CA TYR A 139 -4.19 0.57 32.00
C TYR A 139 -3.97 -0.53 30.95
N LEU A 140 -3.68 -0.13 29.72
CA LEU A 140 -3.16 -0.98 28.65
C LEU A 140 -1.67 -0.71 28.48
N VAL A 141 -0.85 -1.75 28.48
CA VAL A 141 0.60 -1.67 28.30
C VAL A 141 0.96 -2.39 27.00
N ASN A 142 1.43 -1.62 26.04
CA ASN A 142 1.97 -2.13 24.78
C ASN A 142 3.49 -2.24 24.88
N ILE A 143 4.03 -3.42 24.62
CA ILE A 143 5.46 -3.72 24.69
C ILE A 143 5.94 -4.04 23.27
N MET A 144 6.92 -3.28 22.79
CA MET A 144 7.55 -3.51 21.50
C MET A 144 8.95 -4.09 21.67
N THR A 145 9.12 -5.32 21.20
CA THR A 145 10.44 -5.96 21.09
C THR A 145 11.10 -5.55 19.78
N GLY A 146 12.38 -5.17 19.82
CA GLY A 146 13.02 -4.66 18.61
C GLY A 146 13.26 -5.72 17.53
N TRP A 147 13.53 -5.25 16.31
CA TRP A 147 13.66 -6.11 15.12
C TRP A 147 15.04 -6.76 14.95
N ARG A 148 15.99 -6.49 15.87
CA ARG A 148 17.37 -7.00 15.74
C ARG A 148 17.36 -8.54 15.81
N ARG A 149 18.32 -9.18 15.12
CA ARG A 149 18.45 -10.64 15.17
C ARG A 149 18.69 -11.08 16.62
N GLY A 150 17.87 -12.00 17.12
CA GLY A 150 17.95 -12.46 18.51
C GLY A 150 17.43 -11.45 19.54
N ALA A 151 16.67 -10.44 19.12
CA ALA A 151 16.08 -9.45 20.03
C ALA A 151 15.02 -10.04 20.96
N GLY A 152 14.35 -11.11 20.54
CA GLY A 152 13.26 -11.73 21.29
C GLY A 152 13.69 -12.56 22.49
N THR A 153 12.73 -12.85 23.36
CA THR A 153 12.94 -13.65 24.57
C THR A 153 11.92 -14.77 24.67
N LYS A 154 12.35 -15.91 25.25
CA LYS A 154 11.46 -17.01 25.69
C LYS A 154 11.22 -16.99 27.20
N SER A 155 11.79 -16.02 27.90
CA SER A 155 11.66 -15.87 29.35
C SER A 155 10.35 -15.21 29.74
N ASP A 156 9.93 -15.43 30.98
CA ASP A 156 8.80 -14.72 31.55
C ASP A 156 9.19 -13.27 31.80
N VAL A 157 8.27 -12.36 31.48
CA VAL A 157 8.48 -10.92 31.62
C VAL A 157 7.72 -10.45 32.85
N MET A 158 8.38 -9.67 33.69
CA MET A 158 7.77 -9.06 34.86
C MET A 158 7.76 -7.55 34.71
N LEU A 159 6.66 -6.90 35.07
CA LEU A 159 6.55 -5.46 34.97
C LEU A 159 5.77 -4.85 36.14
N ARG A 160 6.02 -3.56 36.41
CA ARG A 160 5.34 -2.77 37.43
C ARG A 160 5.21 -1.33 36.96
N LEU A 161 4.01 -0.76 37.06
CA LEU A 161 3.73 0.64 36.77
C LEU A 161 3.91 1.48 38.04
N MET A 162 4.59 2.62 37.91
CA MET A 162 4.74 3.60 38.98
C MET A 162 4.11 4.92 38.56
N GLY A 163 3.22 5.44 39.38
CA GLY A 163 2.55 6.71 39.13
C GLY A 163 2.60 7.66 40.31
N SER A 164 2.16 8.90 40.09
CA SER A 164 2.23 9.97 41.09
C SER A 164 1.38 9.73 42.34
N ARG A 165 0.34 8.89 42.25
CA ARG A 165 -0.58 8.58 43.37
C ARG A 165 -0.42 7.17 43.93
N GLY A 166 0.43 6.35 43.33
CA GLY A 166 0.63 4.97 43.74
C GLY A 166 1.31 4.11 42.68
N ASN A 167 1.60 2.87 43.07
CA ASN A 167 2.27 1.88 42.21
C ASN A 167 1.36 0.68 42.00
N SER A 168 1.43 0.06 40.83
CA SER A 168 0.79 -1.24 40.61
C SER A 168 1.52 -2.33 41.41
N GLU A 169 0.90 -3.50 41.52
CA GLU A 169 1.61 -4.72 41.91
C GLU A 169 2.55 -5.18 40.77
N TRP A 170 3.47 -6.09 41.10
CA TRP A 170 4.27 -6.77 40.11
C TRP A 170 3.38 -7.72 39.31
N VAL A 171 3.40 -7.54 38.00
CA VAL A 171 2.66 -8.35 37.05
C VAL A 171 3.65 -9.29 36.37
N SER A 172 3.44 -10.60 36.51
CA SER A 172 4.21 -11.61 35.80
C SER A 172 3.45 -12.07 34.56
N ILE A 173 4.11 -12.01 33.40
CA ILE A 173 3.59 -12.42 32.11
C ILE A 173 4.31 -13.71 31.72
N PRO A 174 3.68 -14.88 31.91
CA PRO A 174 4.28 -16.15 31.57
C PRO A 174 4.40 -16.31 30.05
N ASN A 175 5.56 -16.74 29.58
CA ASN A 175 5.84 -17.00 28.16
C ASN A 175 6.21 -18.47 27.92
N ALA A 176 5.47 -19.39 28.54
CA ALA A 176 5.75 -20.82 28.50
C ALA A 176 5.82 -21.40 27.07
N ALA A 177 5.00 -20.88 26.14
CA ALA A 177 5.01 -21.29 24.74
C ALA A 177 6.13 -20.64 23.91
N GLY A 178 6.86 -19.66 24.46
CA GLY A 178 7.87 -18.87 23.75
C GLY A 178 7.30 -18.13 22.54
N SER A 179 6.01 -17.80 22.56
CA SER A 179 5.29 -17.17 21.44
C SER A 179 5.24 -15.65 21.55
N LEU A 180 5.34 -15.13 22.78
CA LEU A 180 5.37 -13.70 23.12
C LEU A 180 6.80 -13.15 23.07
N PHE A 181 6.91 -11.82 22.98
CA PHE A 181 8.15 -11.05 23.02
C PHE A 181 9.16 -11.51 21.97
N GLN A 182 8.68 -11.88 20.79
CA GLN A 182 9.53 -12.30 19.68
C GLN A 182 10.19 -11.10 19.02
N SER A 183 11.27 -11.33 18.26
CA SER A 183 11.96 -10.23 17.57
C SER A 183 10.98 -9.51 16.64
N GLY A 184 10.83 -8.20 16.83
CA GLY A 184 9.89 -7.38 16.07
C GLY A 184 8.43 -7.49 16.44
N ALA A 185 8.11 -8.19 17.52
CA ALA A 185 6.74 -8.33 18.00
C ALA A 185 6.30 -7.12 18.83
N GLU A 186 4.99 -6.90 18.81
CA GLU A 186 4.29 -5.86 19.55
C GLU A 186 3.14 -6.57 20.27
N GLU A 187 3.10 -6.45 21.59
CA GLU A 187 2.14 -7.17 22.42
C GLU A 187 1.48 -6.22 23.43
N CYS A 188 0.15 -6.26 23.46
CA CYS A 188 -0.68 -5.43 24.34
C CYS A 188 -1.21 -6.24 25.52
N PHE A 189 -0.99 -5.73 26.73
CA PHE A 189 -1.40 -6.33 27.99
C PHE A 189 -2.37 -5.40 28.73
N ALA A 190 -3.49 -5.93 29.21
CA ALA A 190 -4.38 -5.20 30.11
C ALA A 190 -3.95 -5.45 31.55
N ILE A 191 -3.72 -4.37 32.30
CA ILE A 191 -3.29 -4.40 33.69
C ILE A 191 -4.39 -3.80 34.57
N ASP A 192 -4.83 -4.60 35.52
CA ASP A 192 -5.74 -4.19 36.57
C ASP A 192 -4.97 -3.62 37.77
N THR A 193 -5.49 -2.55 38.36
CA THR A 193 -4.89 -1.86 39.50
C THR A 193 -6.00 -1.56 40.50
N GLN A 194 -5.78 -1.90 41.79
CA GLN A 194 -6.77 -1.68 42.85
C GLN A 194 -7.19 -0.21 43.00
N ALA A 195 -6.29 0.73 42.69
CA ALA A 195 -6.55 2.16 42.71
C ALA A 195 -5.87 2.87 41.52
N PRO A 196 -6.38 4.04 41.09
CA PRO A 196 -5.74 4.83 40.04
C PRO A 196 -4.32 5.24 40.42
N LEU A 197 -3.34 4.95 39.57
CA LEU A 197 -1.92 5.28 39.81
C LEU A 197 -1.62 6.78 39.67
N GLY A 198 -2.57 7.56 39.17
CA GLY A 198 -2.35 8.95 38.78
C GLY A 198 -1.60 9.05 37.45
N GLU A 199 -0.68 9.99 37.36
CA GLU A 199 0.19 10.17 36.20
C GLU A 199 1.30 9.11 36.23
N VAL A 200 1.42 8.30 35.18
CA VAL A 200 2.43 7.23 35.12
C VAL A 200 3.79 7.87 34.87
N THR A 201 4.68 7.75 35.84
CA THR A 201 6.01 8.36 35.77
C THR A 201 7.07 7.36 35.36
N ARG A 202 6.93 6.08 35.72
CA ARG A 202 7.94 5.05 35.44
C ARG A 202 7.29 3.70 35.16
N VAL A 203 7.95 2.91 34.34
CA VAL A 203 7.62 1.50 34.11
C VAL A 203 8.85 0.67 34.44
N LEU A 204 8.73 -0.22 35.41
CA LEU A 204 9.76 -1.19 35.71
C LEU A 204 9.45 -2.44 34.89
N ILE A 205 10.43 -2.94 34.14
CA ILE A 205 10.28 -4.15 33.33
C ILE A 205 11.57 -4.96 33.35
N GLY A 206 11.42 -6.28 33.39
CA GLY A 206 12.53 -7.24 33.41
C GLY A 206 12.09 -8.61 32.94
N HIS A 207 13.03 -9.55 32.85
CA HIS A 207 12.75 -10.94 32.49
C HIS A 207 13.53 -11.88 33.41
N ASN A 208 12.98 -13.07 33.66
CA ASN A 208 13.60 -14.04 34.57
C ASN A 208 14.81 -14.78 34.00
N CYS A 209 15.25 -14.46 32.78
CA CYS A 209 16.39 -15.08 32.08
C CYS A 209 16.30 -16.61 31.89
N LEU A 210 15.20 -17.25 32.29
CA LEU A 210 14.95 -18.66 32.09
C LEU A 210 14.56 -18.86 30.62
N GLY A 211 15.52 -19.27 29.80
CA GLY A 211 15.34 -19.54 28.37
C GLY A 211 15.98 -18.52 27.42
N SER A 212 16.18 -17.26 27.81
CA SER A 212 16.91 -16.29 27.01
C SER A 212 17.71 -15.35 27.91
N PRO A 213 19.05 -15.24 27.74
CA PRO A 213 19.89 -14.43 28.64
C PRO A 213 19.82 -12.92 28.36
N SER A 214 19.19 -12.54 27.24
CA SER A 214 19.06 -11.16 26.82
C SER A 214 17.78 -10.91 26.03
N TRP A 215 17.22 -9.72 26.19
CA TRP A 215 16.04 -9.26 25.48
C TRP A 215 16.22 -7.81 25.02
N TYR A 216 15.96 -7.49 23.75
CA TYR A 216 16.08 -6.12 23.25
C TYR A 216 14.71 -5.42 23.27
N LEU A 217 14.51 -4.58 24.29
CA LEU A 217 13.31 -3.80 24.46
C LEU A 217 13.43 -2.49 23.66
N GLN A 218 12.54 -2.30 22.69
CA GLN A 218 12.55 -1.11 21.85
C GLN A 218 11.75 0.03 22.50
N HIS A 219 10.49 -0.22 22.83
CA HIS A 219 9.55 0.79 23.29
C HIS A 219 8.47 0.18 24.18
N VAL A 220 7.96 0.95 25.15
CA VAL A 220 6.78 0.61 25.94
C VAL A 220 5.81 1.78 25.93
N THR A 221 4.54 1.54 25.59
CA THR A 221 3.47 2.55 25.64
C THR A 221 2.44 2.14 26.69
N VAL A 222 2.09 3.07 27.58
CA VAL A 222 1.04 2.86 28.58
C VAL A 222 -0.13 3.77 28.25
N VAL A 223 -1.32 3.19 28.06
CA VAL A 223 -2.57 3.92 27.83
C VAL A 223 -3.45 3.80 29.06
N GLN A 224 -3.81 4.93 29.63
CA GLN A 224 -4.80 5.00 30.69
C GLN A 224 -6.20 5.11 30.08
N VAL A 225 -7.01 4.06 30.24
CA VAL A 225 -8.30 3.90 29.53
C VAL A 225 -9.30 4.98 29.96
N ASP A 226 -9.43 5.24 31.26
CA ASP A 226 -10.43 6.17 31.80
C ASP A 226 -10.23 7.63 31.37
N ARG A 227 -8.97 8.03 31.15
CA ARG A 227 -8.59 9.43 30.89
C ARG A 227 -8.05 9.66 29.48
N ASN A 228 -8.00 8.60 28.66
CA ASN A 228 -7.41 8.60 27.33
C ASN A 228 -6.01 9.24 27.27
N ARG A 229 -5.18 8.97 28.29
CA ARG A 229 -3.80 9.48 28.36
C ARG A 229 -2.83 8.41 27.90
N VAL A 230 -1.82 8.82 27.15
CA VAL A 230 -0.79 7.94 26.60
C VAL A 230 0.58 8.37 27.13
N TYR A 231 1.33 7.40 27.65
CA TYR A 231 2.68 7.58 28.19
C TYR A 231 3.64 6.70 27.40
N ASP A 232 4.65 7.31 26.80
CA ASP A 232 5.59 6.62 25.90
C ASP A 232 6.99 6.54 26.51
N PHE A 233 7.50 5.31 26.63
CA PHE A 233 8.79 5.00 27.23
C PHE A 233 9.73 4.35 26.20
N VAL A 234 10.63 5.15 25.63
CA VAL A 234 11.63 4.68 24.66
C VAL A 234 12.79 4.03 25.43
N CYS A 235 13.07 2.75 25.13
CA CYS A 235 14.13 1.99 25.82
C CYS A 235 15.38 1.80 24.94
N GLY A 236 15.19 1.26 23.72
CA GLY A 236 16.23 1.10 22.71
C GLY A 236 17.46 0.26 23.10
N ARG A 237 17.37 -0.66 24.08
CA ARG A 237 18.54 -1.32 24.68
C ARG A 237 18.33 -2.81 24.99
N TRP A 238 19.43 -3.52 25.19
CA TRP A 238 19.44 -4.92 25.65
C TRP A 238 19.30 -4.98 27.16
N LEU A 239 18.32 -5.73 27.64
CA LEU A 239 18.19 -6.15 29.03
C LEU A 239 18.96 -7.46 29.19
N LYS A 240 20.00 -7.50 30.03
CA LYS A 240 20.87 -8.66 30.25
C LYS A 240 20.91 -9.02 31.73
N GLY A 241 20.85 -10.32 32.04
CA GLY A 241 21.02 -10.86 33.40
C GLY A 241 19.85 -10.62 34.36
N PRO A 242 19.89 -11.18 35.59
CA PRO A 242 18.83 -11.06 36.59
C PRO A 242 18.75 -9.66 37.23
N GLN A 243 19.46 -8.66 36.69
CA GLN A 243 19.40 -7.27 37.15
C GLN A 243 18.03 -6.68 36.81
N GLN A 244 17.15 -6.82 37.79
CA GLN A 244 16.08 -5.90 38.10
C GLN A 244 16.49 -4.45 37.83
N LEU A 245 15.54 -3.71 37.26
CA LEU A 245 15.36 -2.27 37.49
C LEU A 245 16.51 -1.35 37.06
N SER A 246 16.31 -0.67 35.93
CA SER A 246 16.44 0.80 35.91
C SER A 246 15.87 1.37 34.62
N LEU A 247 14.54 1.48 34.51
CA LEU A 247 13.92 2.46 33.61
C LEU A 247 13.47 3.66 34.44
N THR A 248 14.46 4.33 35.03
CA THR A 248 14.43 5.78 35.20
C THR A 248 15.20 6.32 33.99
N GLU A 249 14.62 7.09 33.09
CA GLU A 249 13.86 8.31 33.34
C GLU A 249 12.43 8.23 32.81
N GLY A 250 11.48 8.66 33.66
CA GLY A 250 10.20 9.12 33.18
C GLY A 250 10.46 10.33 32.31
N LEU A 251 10.43 10.14 31.00
CA LEU A 251 10.36 11.27 30.11
C LEU A 251 8.97 11.86 30.31
N HIS A 252 8.91 13.02 30.95
CA HIS A 252 7.72 13.85 30.93
C HIS A 252 7.32 13.98 29.45
N VAL A 253 6.09 13.60 29.11
CA VAL A 253 5.55 13.89 27.78
C VAL A 253 5.34 15.40 27.74
N ASN A 254 6.40 16.15 27.47
CA ASN A 254 6.23 17.39 26.75
C ASN A 254 6.23 16.99 25.27
N TYR A 255 5.14 17.30 24.58
CA TYR A 255 4.88 16.87 23.21
C TYR A 255 5.98 17.37 22.24
N ASP A 256 6.83 18.31 22.68
CA ASP A 256 7.73 19.07 21.82
C ASP A 256 9.22 18.70 21.84
N GLU A 257 9.83 18.19 22.93
CA GLU A 257 11.30 18.05 22.94
C GLU A 257 11.78 16.65 23.37
N GLN A 258 11.91 15.79 22.35
CA GLN A 258 12.75 14.59 22.37
C GLN A 258 13.72 14.72 21.19
N PRO A 259 15.00 14.27 21.31
CA PRO A 259 16.01 14.47 20.27
C PRO A 259 15.54 13.93 18.91
N LEU A 260 15.32 14.86 17.98
CA LEU A 260 14.68 14.70 16.67
C LEU A 260 15.20 13.47 15.91
N LYS A 261 16.51 13.19 16.01
CA LYS A 261 17.18 12.14 15.22
C LYS A 261 16.58 10.75 15.42
N HIS A 262 16.37 10.31 16.67
CA HIS A 262 15.90 8.94 16.92
C HIS A 262 14.41 8.79 16.63
N ARG A 263 13.59 9.80 16.96
CA ARG A 263 12.15 9.84 16.61
C ARG A 263 11.91 9.87 15.11
N VAL A 264 12.68 10.68 14.39
CA VAL A 264 12.56 10.80 12.94
C VAL A 264 12.92 9.48 12.28
N VAL A 265 14.02 8.83 12.68
CA VAL A 265 14.41 7.55 12.06
C VAL A 265 13.38 6.45 12.35
N THR A 266 12.90 6.31 13.59
CA THR A 266 11.93 5.25 13.92
C THR A 266 10.55 5.53 13.30
N LYS A 267 10.05 6.77 13.37
CA LYS A 267 8.79 7.16 12.71
C LYS A 267 8.88 7.08 11.20
N ILE A 268 9.93 7.64 10.56
CA ILE A 268 10.11 7.52 9.11
C ILE A 268 10.20 6.06 8.71
N SER A 269 10.94 5.23 9.46
CA SER A 269 11.02 3.80 9.16
C SER A 269 9.66 3.09 9.31
N GLN A 270 8.84 3.45 10.30
CA GLN A 270 7.48 2.93 10.46
C GLN A 270 6.53 3.44 9.36
N VAL A 271 6.59 4.73 9.01
CA VAL A 271 5.77 5.39 7.99
C VAL A 271 6.12 4.89 6.59
N LEU A 272 7.42 4.78 6.26
CA LEU A 272 7.87 4.19 5.00
C LEU A 272 7.47 2.72 4.90
N ARG A 273 7.56 1.93 5.97
CA ARG A 273 7.08 0.53 5.94
C ARG A 273 5.55 0.42 5.90
N GLY A 274 4.85 1.39 6.46
CA GLY A 274 3.40 1.50 6.43
C GLY A 274 2.86 1.85 5.03
N HIS A 275 3.51 2.78 4.34
CA HIS A 275 3.05 3.35 3.07
C HIS A 275 3.76 2.84 1.81
N HIS A 276 5.04 2.47 1.85
CA HIS A 276 5.68 1.84 0.69
C HIS A 276 5.25 0.38 0.58
N LEU A 277 4.53 0.07 -0.50
CA LEU A 277 4.03 -1.27 -0.84
C LEU A 277 5.14 -2.33 -0.77
N TRP A 278 6.30 -2.05 -1.35
CA TRP A 278 7.43 -2.98 -1.43
C TRP A 278 8.07 -3.29 -0.07
N LEU A 279 8.49 -2.27 0.69
CA LEU A 279 9.03 -2.47 2.06
C LEU A 279 7.99 -3.08 3.01
N GLY A 280 6.71 -2.79 2.74
CA GLY A 280 5.57 -3.33 3.43
C GLY A 280 5.42 -4.85 3.34
N THR A 281 5.85 -5.48 2.25
CA THR A 281 5.74 -6.95 2.10
C THR A 281 6.69 -7.69 3.07
N VAL A 282 7.87 -7.13 3.32
CA VAL A 282 8.93 -7.73 4.15
C VAL A 282 8.79 -7.35 5.62
N ALA A 283 8.36 -6.13 5.93
CA ALA A 283 8.41 -5.58 7.29
C ALA A 283 7.12 -4.90 7.77
N ALA A 284 5.94 -5.34 7.30
CA ALA A 284 4.66 -4.86 7.84
C ALA A 284 4.51 -5.18 9.34
N SER A 285 4.05 -4.19 10.10
CA SER A 285 3.62 -4.39 11.50
C SER A 285 2.47 -5.40 11.55
N PRO A 286 2.42 -6.28 12.57
CA PRO A 286 1.30 -7.19 12.80
C PRO A 286 -0.06 -6.49 13.00
N HIS A 287 -0.06 -5.18 13.28
CA HIS A 287 -1.27 -4.37 13.47
C HIS A 287 -1.64 -3.47 12.28
N ALA A 288 -0.95 -3.60 11.14
CA ALA A 288 -1.31 -2.83 9.96
C ALA A 288 -2.62 -3.37 9.35
N ASN A 289 -3.66 -2.53 9.24
CA ASN A 289 -4.94 -2.86 8.59
C ASN A 289 -4.77 -3.39 7.15
N PHE A 290 -3.64 -3.08 6.52
CA PHE A 290 -3.30 -3.50 5.17
C PHE A 290 -2.36 -4.72 5.20
N ASN A 291 -2.94 -5.93 5.12
CA ASN A 291 -2.21 -7.19 5.22
C ASN A 291 -1.15 -7.37 4.11
N ARG A 292 -0.12 -8.18 4.40
CA ARG A 292 0.98 -8.45 3.47
C ARG A 292 0.49 -9.02 2.13
N LYS A 293 -0.54 -9.88 2.17
CA LYS A 293 -1.21 -10.40 0.96
C LYS A 293 -1.76 -9.31 0.03
N MET A 294 -2.39 -8.28 0.59
CA MET A 294 -3.00 -7.17 -0.18
C MET A 294 -1.92 -6.28 -0.82
N ARG A 295 -0.77 -6.16 -0.15
CA ARG A 295 0.41 -5.44 -0.66
C ARG A 295 1.02 -6.18 -1.85
N VAL A 296 1.18 -7.50 -1.76
CA VAL A 296 1.73 -8.34 -2.85
C VAL A 296 0.83 -8.30 -4.09
N THR A 297 -0.50 -8.37 -3.92
CA THR A 297 -1.45 -8.26 -5.05
C THR A 297 -1.40 -6.89 -5.71
N CYS A 298 -1.27 -5.82 -4.93
CA CYS A 298 -1.18 -4.45 -5.48
C CYS A 298 0.13 -4.22 -6.25
N CYS A 299 1.27 -4.74 -5.76
CA CYS A 299 2.52 -4.71 -6.52
C CYS A 299 2.39 -5.44 -7.87
N LEU A 300 1.74 -6.62 -7.89
CA LEU A 300 1.50 -7.35 -9.13
C LEU A 300 0.60 -6.57 -10.09
N SER A 301 -0.50 -5.98 -9.61
CA SER A 301 -1.40 -5.20 -10.48
C SER A 301 -0.69 -4.00 -11.11
N LEU A 302 0.19 -3.33 -10.36
CA LEU A 302 0.98 -2.22 -10.89
C LEU A 302 1.98 -2.70 -11.95
N LEU A 303 2.67 -3.82 -11.72
CA LEU A 303 3.59 -4.40 -12.70
C LEU A 303 2.87 -4.83 -13.97
N VAL A 304 1.73 -5.52 -13.86
CA VAL A 304 0.93 -5.96 -15.01
C VAL A 304 0.41 -4.75 -15.78
N LEU A 305 -0.08 -3.71 -15.09
CA LEU A 305 -0.53 -2.48 -15.73
C LEU A 305 0.62 -1.81 -16.52
N THR A 306 1.82 -1.73 -15.94
CA THR A 306 2.99 -1.17 -16.64
C THR A 306 3.38 -2.00 -17.86
N MET A 307 3.28 -3.33 -17.80
CA MET A 307 3.56 -4.18 -18.95
C MET A 307 2.52 -3.98 -20.06
N VAL A 308 1.24 -3.92 -19.72
CA VAL A 308 0.14 -3.71 -20.70
C VAL A 308 0.22 -2.33 -21.35
N ILE A 309 0.57 -1.28 -20.61
CA ILE A 309 0.74 0.07 -21.16
C ILE A 309 1.95 0.15 -22.11
N SER A 310 2.97 -0.69 -21.90
CA SER A 310 4.19 -0.73 -22.72
C SER A 310 4.10 -1.60 -23.98
N MET A 311 2.99 -2.31 -24.19
CA MET A 311 2.71 -3.13 -25.38
C MET A 311 1.89 -2.35 -26.41
#